data_AF-K0J6N5-F1
#
_entry.id   AF-K0J6N5-F1
#
_cell.length_a   1.000
_cell.length_b   1.000
_cell.length_c   1.000
_cell.angle_alpha   90.00
_cell.angle_beta   90.00
_cell.angle_gamma   90.00
#
_symmetry.space_group_name_H-M   'P 1'
#
loop_
_entity.id
_entity.type
_entity.pdbx_description
1 polymer ?
#
loop_
_entity_poly.entity_id
_entity_poly.type
_entity_poly.pdbx_seq_one_letter_code
_entity_poly.pdbx_strand_id
1 'polypeptide(L)' 'MIKHGTKTSTIKLGYIIFQPVLLRLKKQRFYCKVCDQMFTASTSLVDKHCYISNLIKSHIA' A
#
# COMPACT_ATOMS: atom_id res chain seq x y z
N MET A 1 3.20 4.68 20.18
CA MET A 1 3.37 5.05 18.74
C MET A 1 2.38 6.14 18.39
N ILE A 2 2.73 7.08 17.51
CA ILE A 2 1.89 8.24 17.17
C ILE A 2 1.61 8.25 15.67
N LYS A 3 0.40 8.67 15.27
CA LYS A 3 0.05 8.88 13.86
C LYS A 3 0.88 10.04 13.30
N HIS A 4 1.69 9.77 12.28
CA HIS A 4 2.61 10.73 11.65
C HIS A 4 2.21 11.00 10.20
N GLY A 5 0.95 11.42 10.01
CA GLY A 5 0.38 11.69 8.69
C GLY A 5 0.12 10.44 7.85
N THR A 6 -0.17 10.65 6.57
CA THR A 6 -0.45 9.56 5.62
C THR A 6 0.34 9.74 4.33
N LYS A 7 0.66 8.65 3.65
CA LYS A 7 1.23 8.63 2.30
C LYS A 7 0.24 7.98 1.36
N THR A 8 -0.18 8.70 0.33
CA THR A 8 -1.07 8.12 -0.69
C THR A 8 -0.24 7.35 -1.72
N SER A 9 -0.73 6.19 -2.15
CA SER A 9 -0.15 5.41 -3.24
C SER A 9 -1.26 4.89 -4.14
N THR A 10 -1.07 5.01 -5.45
CA THR A 10 -1.98 4.42 -6.43
C THR A 10 -1.55 2.98 -6.68
N ILE A 11 -2.44 2.03 -6.42
CA ILE A 11 -2.22 0.59 -6.58
C ILE A 11 -3.04 0.12 -7.78
N LYS A 12 -2.41 -0.65 -8.67
CA LYS A 12 -3.11 -1.37 -9.74
C LYS A 12 -3.74 -2.63 -9.14
N LEU A 13 -5.06 -2.77 -9.25
CA LEU A 13 -5.83 -3.91 -8.74
C LEU A 13 -6.12 -4.96 -9.80
N GLY A 14 -6.23 -4.58 -11.08
CA GLY A 14 -6.53 -5.50 -12.18
C GLY A 14 -6.95 -4.76 -13.43
N TYR A 15 -7.56 -5.49 -14.36
CA TYR A 15 -8.27 -4.94 -15.51
C TYR A 15 -9.73 -5.42 -15.46
N ILE A 16 -10.67 -4.50 -15.67
CA ILE A 16 -12.08 -4.82 -15.88
C ILE A 16 -12.46 -4.22 -17.23
N ILE A 17 -12.98 -5.03 -18.15
CA ILE A 17 -13.42 -4.58 -19.49
C ILE A 17 -12.32 -3.74 -20.16
N PHE A 18 -11.10 -4.29 -20.24
CA PHE A 18 -9.91 -3.64 -20.81
C PHE A 18 -9.44 -2.33 -20.14
N GLN A 19 -10.08 -1.89 -19.05
CA GLN A 19 -9.69 -0.70 -18.31
C GLN A 19 -8.92 -1.07 -17.03
N PRO A 20 -7.77 -0.45 -16.74
CA PRO A 20 -7.06 -0.67 -15.48
C PRO A 20 -7.87 -0.16 -14.28
N VAL A 21 -8.02 -1.02 -13.28
CA VAL A 21 -8.63 -0.69 -11.99
C VAL A 21 -7.54 -0.17 -11.07
N LEU A 22 -7.68 1.09 -10.64
CA LEU A 22 -6.74 1.78 -9.78
C LEU A 22 -7.36 2.07 -8.41
N LEU A 23 -6.62 1.77 -7.35
CA LEU A 23 -6.99 2.10 -5.97
C LEU A 23 -6.03 3.14 -5.41
N ARG A 24 -6.55 4.31 -5.00
CA ARG A 24 -5.77 5.30 -4.24
C ARG A 24 -5.76 4.93 -2.77
N LEU A 25 -4.73 4.22 -2.33
CA LEU A 25 -4.58 3.80 -0.94
C LEU A 25 -3.88 4.88 -0.11
N LYS A 26 -4.54 5.37 0.93
CA LYS A 26 -3.93 6.24 1.96
C LYS A 26 -3.26 5.35 3.02
N LYS A 27 -1.93 5.23 2.95
CA LYS A 27 -1.13 4.44 3.89
C LYS A 27 -0.82 5.28 5.14
N GLN A 28 -1.22 4.81 6.31
CA GLN A 28 -0.93 5.49 7.58
C GLN A 28 0.56 5.38 7.91
N ARG A 29 1.20 6.50 8.24
CA ARG A 29 2.56 6.52 8.80
C ARG A 29 2.48 6.62 10.31
N PHE A 30 3.37 5.91 10.98
CA PHE A 30 3.52 5.94 12.43
C PHE A 30 4.94 6.35 12.78
N TYR A 31 5.05 7.04 13.91
CA TYR A 31 6.32 7.42 14.51
C TYR A 31 6.42 6.80 15.90
N CYS A 32 7.52 6.08 16.14
CA CYS A 32 7.88 5.53 17.44
C CYS A 32 8.76 6.54 18.18
N LYS A 33 8.24 7.15 19.27
CA LYS A 33 9.03 8.06 20.12
C LYS A 33 10.18 7.38 20.87
N VAL A 34 10.03 6.09 21.20
CA VAL A 34 11.04 5.32 21.94
C VAL A 34 12.22 4.96 21.03
N CYS A 35 11.91 4.64 19.78
CA CYS A 35 12.86 4.12 18.79
C CYS A 35 13.40 5.21 17.85
N ASP A 36 12.82 6.41 17.89
CA ASP A 36 12.98 7.49 16.91
C ASP A 36 12.82 7.07 15.43
N GLN A 37 11.93 6.09 15.17
CA GLN A 37 11.75 5.50 13.84
C GLN A 37 10.36 5.79 13.26
N MET A 38 10.31 5.95 11.94
CA MET A 38 9.09 6.06 11.16
C MET A 38 8.82 4.79 10.37
N PHE A 39 7.59 4.28 10.45
CA PHE A 39 7.17 3.16 9.63
C PHE A 39 5.78 3.41 9.04
N THR A 40 5.48 2.72 7.95
CA THR A 40 4.17 2.77 7.29
C THR A 40 3.41 1.50 7.62
N ALA A 41 2.11 1.60 7.86
CA ALA A 41 1.25 0.44 8.08
C ALA A 41 1.35 -0.54 6.90
N SER A 42 1.54 -1.82 7.19
CA SER A 42 1.43 -2.89 6.22
C SER A 42 -0.04 -3.19 5.90
N THR A 43 -0.28 -3.75 4.72
CA THR A 43 -1.60 -4.22 4.28
C THR A 43 -1.40 -5.50 3.48
N SER A 44 -2.37 -6.42 3.54
CA SER A 44 -2.38 -7.64 2.72
C SER A 44 -2.60 -7.36 1.23
N LEU A 45 -3.10 -6.16 0.88
CA LEU A 45 -3.37 -5.78 -0.51
C LEU A 45 -2.10 -5.63 -1.36
N VAL A 46 -1.00 -5.16 -0.77
CA VAL A 46 0.24 -4.86 -1.50
C VAL A 46 1.46 -4.96 -0.58
N ASP A 47 2.53 -5.54 -1.10
CA ASP A 47 3.80 -5.62 -0.38
C ASP A 47 4.45 -4.24 -0.17
N LYS A 48 5.42 -4.20 0.75
CA LYS A 48 6.22 -3.00 0.99
C LYS A 48 6.92 -2.59 -0.31
N HIS A 49 6.86 -1.30 -0.63
CA HIS A 49 7.42 -0.70 -1.85
C HIS A 49 6.84 -1.22 -3.18
N CYS A 50 5.69 -1.91 -3.15
CA CYS A 50 4.99 -2.34 -4.36
C CYS A 50 3.78 -1.44 -4.68
N TYR A 51 3.39 -1.45 -5.96
CA TYR A 51 2.26 -0.70 -6.53
C TYR A 51 1.28 -1.58 -7.32
N ILE A 52 1.52 -2.89 -7.36
CA ILE A 52 0.65 -3.89 -7.98
C ILE A 52 0.11 -4.76 -6.85
N SER A 53 -1.20 -5.02 -6.85
CA SER A 53 -1.84 -5.83 -5.82
C SER A 53 -1.25 -7.24 -5.79
N ASN A 54 -1.17 -7.81 -4.59
CA ASN A 54 -0.69 -9.18 -4.42
C ASN A 54 -1.62 -10.19 -5.10
N LEU A 55 -2.91 -9.87 -5.23
CA LEU A 55 -3.89 -10.64 -5.99
C LEU A 55 -3.49 -10.77 -7.47
N ILE A 56 -3.09 -9.69 -8.13
CA ILE A 56 -2.63 -9.77 -9.52
C ILE A 56 -1.35 -10.60 -9.61
N LYS A 57 -0.39 -10.37 -8.69
CA LYS A 57 0.87 -11.10 -8.69
C LYS A 57 0.64 -12.61 -8.63
N SER A 58 -0.32 -13.08 -7.80
CA SER A 58 -0.66 -14.51 -7.72
C SER A 58 -1.37 -15.06 -8.96
N HIS A 59 -2.06 -14.23 -9.74
CA HIS A 59 -2.70 -14.65 -10.99
C HIS A 59 -1.74 -14.73 -12.19
N ILE A 60 -0.55 -14.15 -12.07
CA ILE A 60 0.47 -14.13 -13.15
C ILE A 60 1.57 -15.18 -12.89
N ALA A 61 1.72 -15.63 -11.64
CA ALA A 61 2.76 -16.56 -11.21
C ALA A 61 2.45 -18.03 -11.55
#